data_AF-A0A4D5S3F8-F1
#
_entry.id   AF-A0A4D5S3F8-F1
#
_cell.length_a   1.000
_cell.length_b   1.000
_cell.length_c   1.000
_cell.angle_alpha   90.00
_cell.angle_beta   90.00
_cell.angle_gamma   90.00
#
_symmetry.space_group_name_H-M   'P 1'
#
loop_
_entity.id
_entity.type
_entity.pdbx_description
1 polymer ?
#
loop_
_entity_poly.entity_id
_entity_poly.type
_entity_poly.pdbx_seq_one_letter_code
_entity_poly.pdbx_strand_id
1 'polypeptide(L)'
;MREGLRVGSREYKFLAPSTSQLRDHGTWMYAVDEQQNTAGTIRDWMGRFDGIPNVAKRMARMGQCFSSTEQAVLVRKHEVRMVPDMEGGAHPVSRKPYVFSDGVGMMSVPLAQEVYKVMKLKERPSAIQIRYAGAKGMLCINPELPNQKLLYLRPSMQKFPCTSSDYLEVVKVSAPRKLHTPLGRVHYLDSDRTIHQVSGEYHLEELGLGCIKDDAIMSRMVSTAMAVLTKPRYIISSCDIMVSCSCTMFNLVVVLHAAGLRYKTRIALPVDRARNMLGVVDTTGVLRYGQVFVQCSEMGARASQQGPPKCRVITGQVLVTKCPCLHPGDVRKFTAIDEPRLHHVVDCIVFPGQGHRPHPDEMAGSDLDGDEYIVIWEPSLLFPGYNKQPMNFSDRNPEPERGEITINDMIQFLCNYIKNDSIGILSNAHLAWADQEEEGIYSRRCLAIAEKISICLDFAKSGRTAYLRREERPMFYPDFMEKGSHKISYRSDRVLGLLYRTCRSLEAAVGSLGHRHVDAGRCLALDVPGWQRYESAALAALADYNTRLRRILNQYGIAS
;
A
#
# COMPACT_ATOMS: atom_id res chain seq x y z
N MET A 1 21.35 -16.37 18.14
CA MET A 1 19.91 -16.18 18.48
C MET A 1 19.54 -16.87 19.79
N ARG A 2 19.73 -18.19 19.95
CA ARG A 2 19.40 -18.91 21.20
C ARG A 2 20.14 -18.38 22.42
N GLU A 3 21.44 -18.12 22.27
CA GLU A 3 22.32 -17.58 23.32
C GLU A 3 22.31 -16.05 23.41
N GLY A 4 21.47 -15.38 22.61
CA GLY A 4 21.50 -13.91 22.46
C GLY A 4 22.59 -13.42 21.49
N LEU A 5 22.86 -12.11 21.55
CA LEU A 5 23.88 -11.38 20.79
C LEU A 5 24.48 -10.31 21.71
N ARG A 6 25.80 -10.31 21.90
CA ARG A 6 26.49 -9.26 22.67
C ARG A 6 26.93 -8.14 21.74
N VAL A 7 26.50 -6.91 22.05
CA VAL A 7 26.92 -5.68 21.34
C VAL A 7 27.39 -4.68 22.39
N GLY A 8 28.70 -4.40 22.39
CA GLY A 8 29.34 -3.65 23.47
C GLY A 8 29.18 -4.37 24.83
N SER A 9 28.75 -3.62 25.85
CA SER A 9 28.49 -4.15 27.20
C SER A 9 27.10 -4.77 27.37
N ARG A 10 26.25 -4.76 26.33
CA ARG A 10 24.86 -5.21 26.43
C ARG A 10 24.65 -6.56 25.76
N GLU A 11 23.85 -7.41 26.39
CA GLU A 11 23.43 -8.71 25.86
C GLU A 11 21.98 -8.64 25.40
N TYR A 12 21.75 -8.79 24.10
CA TYR A 12 20.44 -8.76 23.48
C TYR A 12 19.90 -10.18 23.35
N LYS A 13 18.71 -10.44 23.88
CA LYS A 13 18.03 -11.74 23.78
C LYS A 13 16.86 -11.66 22.81
N PHE A 14 16.53 -12.78 22.16
CA PHE A 14 15.40 -12.86 21.24
C PHE A 14 14.11 -12.38 21.92
N LEU A 15 13.40 -11.45 21.28
CA LEU A 15 12.11 -10.94 21.77
C LEU A 15 10.97 -11.59 20.99
N ALA A 16 10.73 -11.11 19.76
CA ALA A 16 9.79 -11.63 18.77
C ALA A 16 9.94 -10.84 17.46
N PRO A 17 9.58 -11.38 16.29
CA PRO A 17 9.49 -10.60 15.06
C PRO A 17 8.07 -10.10 14.78
N SER A 18 7.93 -8.96 14.09
CA SER A 18 6.70 -8.58 13.40
C SER A 18 6.57 -9.31 12.05
N THR A 19 5.36 -9.33 11.47
CA THR A 19 5.17 -9.90 10.12
C THR A 19 5.98 -9.18 9.05
N SER A 20 6.14 -7.85 9.17
CA SER A 20 7.00 -7.09 8.24
C SER A 20 8.45 -7.51 8.39
N GLN A 21 8.94 -7.61 9.63
CA GLN A 21 10.31 -8.04 9.88
C GLN A 21 10.56 -9.46 9.42
N LEU A 22 9.61 -10.39 9.59
CA LEU A 22 9.74 -11.74 9.03
C LEU A 22 10.00 -11.71 7.52
N ARG A 23 9.25 -10.87 6.78
CA ARG A 23 9.44 -10.69 5.33
C ARG A 23 10.77 -10.04 4.97
N ASP A 24 11.28 -9.15 5.83
CA ASP A 24 12.60 -8.53 5.68
C ASP A 24 13.73 -9.37 6.32
N HIS A 25 13.43 -10.61 6.72
CA HIS A 25 14.35 -11.56 7.36
C HIS A 25 14.99 -11.04 8.66
N GLY A 26 14.26 -10.18 9.38
CA GLY A 26 14.64 -9.55 10.64
C GLY A 26 13.83 -10.02 11.86
N THR A 27 14.28 -9.60 13.05
CA THR A 27 13.60 -9.85 14.33
C THR A 27 13.97 -8.79 15.36
N TRP A 28 13.13 -8.56 16.37
CA TRP A 28 13.52 -7.76 17.53
C TRP A 28 14.27 -8.60 18.55
N MET A 29 15.32 -7.99 19.10
CA MET A 29 16.03 -8.48 20.26
C MET A 29 16.04 -7.38 21.33
N TYR A 30 16.03 -7.78 22.59
CA TYR A 30 15.94 -6.86 23.71
C TYR A 30 17.06 -7.14 24.71
N ALA A 31 17.81 -6.11 25.06
CA ALA A 31 18.79 -6.15 26.14
C ALA A 31 18.16 -5.57 27.41
N VAL A 32 18.55 -6.12 28.56
CA VAL A 32 18.03 -5.68 29.86
C VAL A 32 18.15 -4.16 29.99
N ASP A 33 17.08 -3.52 30.45
CA ASP A 33 17.03 -2.08 30.69
C ASP A 33 17.35 -1.71 32.15
N GLU A 34 17.34 -0.41 32.44
CA GLU A 34 17.63 0.10 33.78
C GLU A 34 16.56 -0.33 34.80
N GLN A 35 15.33 -0.55 34.34
CA GLN A 35 14.19 -1.04 35.12
C GLN A 35 14.19 -2.56 35.30
N GLN A 36 15.27 -3.26 34.88
CA GLN A 36 15.42 -4.72 34.94
C GLN A 36 14.41 -5.50 34.07
N ASN A 37 13.79 -4.85 33.09
CA ASN A 37 12.97 -5.56 32.11
C ASN A 37 13.86 -6.44 31.24
N THR A 38 13.39 -7.66 30.96
CA THR A 38 14.05 -8.62 30.09
C THR A 38 13.17 -8.91 28.88
N ALA A 39 13.73 -9.57 27.86
CA ALA A 39 12.90 -10.06 26.74
C ALA A 39 11.73 -10.97 27.20
N GLY A 40 11.88 -11.66 28.34
CA GLY A 40 10.82 -12.44 28.97
C GLY A 40 9.71 -11.56 29.52
N THR A 41 10.05 -10.61 30.40
CA THR A 41 9.06 -9.72 31.03
C THR A 41 8.32 -8.87 30.00
N ILE A 42 8.98 -8.46 28.92
CA ILE A 42 8.32 -7.75 27.82
C ILE A 42 7.33 -8.65 27.07
N ARG A 43 7.63 -9.94 26.84
CA ARG A 43 6.66 -10.87 26.24
C ARG A 43 5.45 -11.09 27.12
N ASP A 44 5.64 -11.18 28.44
CA ASP A 44 4.55 -11.33 29.41
C ASP A 44 3.67 -10.07 29.44
N TRP A 45 4.29 -8.89 29.30
CA TRP A 45 3.59 -7.61 29.20
C TRP A 45 2.78 -7.46 27.90
N MET A 46 3.21 -8.04 26.78
CA MET A 46 2.52 -7.92 25.48
C MET A 46 1.08 -8.47 25.50
N GLY A 47 0.82 -9.50 26.31
CA GLY A 47 -0.49 -10.14 26.41
C GLY A 47 -0.40 -11.64 26.66
N ARG A 48 -1.55 -12.31 26.67
CA ARG A 48 -1.62 -13.76 26.88
C ARG A 48 -1.69 -14.51 25.56
N PHE A 49 -0.73 -15.39 25.32
CA PHE A 49 -0.61 -16.14 24.07
C PHE A 49 -0.76 -17.66 24.22
N ASP A 50 -0.94 -18.16 25.45
CA ASP A 50 -1.00 -19.60 25.77
C ASP A 50 -2.07 -20.36 24.97
N GLY A 51 -3.22 -19.71 24.74
CA GLY A 51 -4.34 -20.26 23.97
C GLY A 51 -4.13 -20.32 22.45
N ILE A 52 -2.94 -19.98 21.95
CA ILE A 52 -2.60 -20.03 20.52
C ILE A 52 -1.62 -21.19 20.30
N PRO A 53 -2.11 -22.36 19.84
CA PRO A 53 -1.31 -23.59 19.78
C PRO A 53 -0.46 -23.70 18.51
N ASN A 54 -0.28 -22.63 17.73
CA ASN A 54 0.53 -22.66 16.51
C ASN A 54 1.59 -21.55 16.59
N VAL A 55 2.87 -21.89 16.39
CA VAL A 55 3.99 -20.95 16.56
C VAL A 55 3.91 -19.77 15.62
N ALA A 56 3.54 -20.00 14.35
CA ALA A 56 3.43 -18.95 13.34
C ALA A 56 2.34 -17.94 13.74
N LYS A 57 1.14 -18.45 14.08
CA LYS A 57 0.02 -17.61 14.54
C LYS A 57 0.37 -16.88 15.82
N ARG A 58 1.03 -17.53 16.78
CA ARG A 58 1.47 -16.96 18.05
C ARG A 58 2.45 -15.81 17.84
N MET A 59 3.49 -16.02 17.03
CA MET A 59 4.47 -15.00 16.69
C MET A 59 3.83 -13.84 15.92
N ALA A 60 2.88 -14.11 15.01
CA ALA A 60 2.13 -13.07 14.32
C ALA A 60 1.22 -12.25 15.27
N ARG A 61 0.79 -12.80 16.40
CA ARG A 61 0.05 -12.07 17.44
C ARG A 61 0.97 -11.20 18.29
N MET A 62 2.10 -11.74 18.76
CA MET A 62 3.14 -10.94 19.42
C MET A 62 3.63 -9.79 18.53
N GLY A 63 3.83 -10.08 17.25
CA GLY A 63 4.30 -9.11 16.25
C GLY A 63 3.41 -7.89 16.07
N GLN A 64 2.13 -7.96 16.45
CA GLN A 64 1.21 -6.81 16.37
C GLN A 64 1.54 -5.72 17.39
N CYS A 65 2.18 -6.06 18.51
CA CYS A 65 2.66 -5.11 19.52
C CYS A 65 3.80 -4.22 19.01
N PHE A 66 4.40 -4.54 17.85
CA PHE A 66 5.42 -3.72 17.19
C PHE A 66 4.85 -2.86 16.06
N SER A 67 3.52 -2.75 15.95
CA SER A 67 2.91 -1.83 14.98
C SER A 67 3.34 -0.40 15.33
N SER A 68 3.71 0.40 14.33
CA SER A 68 3.89 1.83 14.55
C SER A 68 2.53 2.48 14.77
N THR A 69 2.26 2.88 16.00
CA THR A 69 0.99 3.44 16.45
C THR A 69 1.19 4.79 17.15
N GLU A 70 0.15 5.61 17.14
CA GLU A 70 0.06 6.80 18.00
C GLU A 70 -0.98 6.55 19.07
N GLN A 71 -0.59 6.68 20.34
CA GLN A 71 -1.52 6.52 21.47
C GLN A 71 -2.52 7.69 21.46
N ALA A 72 -3.82 7.38 21.38
CA ALA A 72 -4.87 8.38 21.32
C ALA A 72 -5.59 8.53 22.67
N VAL A 73 -6.51 7.63 23.00
CA VAL A 73 -7.49 7.84 24.09
C VAL A 73 -7.51 6.66 25.04
N LEU A 74 -7.54 6.91 26.35
CA LEU A 74 -7.85 5.86 27.33
C LEU A 74 -9.33 5.47 27.19
N VAL A 75 -9.60 4.20 26.88
CA VAL A 75 -10.98 3.65 26.81
C VAL A 75 -11.09 2.56 27.85
N ARG A 76 -11.86 2.81 28.90
CA ARG A 76 -12.00 1.88 30.03
C ARG A 76 -12.87 0.70 29.65
N LYS A 77 -12.70 -0.44 30.32
CA LYS A 77 -13.48 -1.66 30.05
C LYS A 77 -15.01 -1.45 30.06
N HIS A 78 -15.55 -0.59 30.92
CA HIS A 78 -16.99 -0.29 30.95
C HIS A 78 -17.47 0.61 29.80
N GLU A 79 -16.56 1.19 29.02
CA GLU A 79 -16.82 1.95 27.79
C GLU A 79 -16.73 1.05 26.55
N VAL A 80 -16.28 -0.20 26.71
CA VAL A 80 -16.19 -1.19 25.63
C VAL A 80 -17.46 -2.05 25.58
N ARG A 81 -17.96 -2.29 24.37
CA ARG A 81 -19.06 -3.20 24.08
C ARG A 81 -18.58 -4.24 23.08
N MET A 82 -18.85 -5.52 23.37
CA MET A 82 -18.68 -6.58 22.40
C MET A 82 -20.00 -6.80 21.68
N VAL A 83 -20.01 -6.75 20.36
CA VAL A 83 -21.17 -7.07 19.53
C VAL A 83 -20.86 -8.25 18.61
N PRO A 84 -21.85 -9.10 18.28
CA PRO A 84 -21.64 -10.26 17.42
C PRO A 84 -21.08 -9.86 16.06
N ASP A 85 -20.32 -10.74 15.42
CA ASP A 85 -19.96 -10.55 14.02
C ASP A 85 -21.19 -10.62 13.09
N MET A 86 -21.14 -9.91 11.97
CA MET A 86 -22.15 -10.01 10.91
C MET A 86 -21.81 -11.23 10.07
N GLU A 87 -22.62 -12.27 10.19
CA GLU A 87 -22.37 -13.56 9.55
C GLU A 87 -23.41 -13.89 8.48
N GLY A 88 -23.00 -14.59 7.43
CA GLY A 88 -23.91 -15.02 6.36
C GLY A 88 -23.25 -15.92 5.33
N GLY A 89 -24.07 -16.44 4.40
CA GLY A 89 -23.59 -17.38 3.38
C GLY A 89 -22.97 -18.65 3.97
N ALA A 90 -22.20 -19.36 3.16
CA ALA A 90 -21.45 -20.54 3.61
C ALA A 90 -20.21 -20.73 2.75
N HIS A 91 -19.07 -20.87 3.40
CA HIS A 91 -17.82 -21.16 2.72
C HIS A 91 -17.89 -22.54 2.01
N PRO A 92 -17.50 -22.65 0.74
CA PRO A 92 -17.75 -23.83 -0.09
C PRO A 92 -17.08 -25.11 0.45
N VAL A 93 -15.92 -24.98 1.08
CA VAL A 93 -15.16 -26.10 1.66
C VAL A 93 -15.49 -26.33 3.15
N SER A 94 -15.27 -25.33 4.02
CA SER A 94 -15.45 -25.46 5.47
C SER A 94 -16.92 -25.54 5.90
N ARG A 95 -17.87 -25.12 5.04
CA ARG A 95 -19.32 -24.99 5.30
C ARG A 95 -19.66 -24.05 6.47
N LYS A 96 -18.69 -23.30 6.98
CA LYS A 96 -18.90 -22.29 8.02
C LYS A 96 -19.48 -21.01 7.39
N PRO A 97 -20.26 -20.22 8.14
CA PRO A 97 -20.69 -18.91 7.67
C PRO A 97 -19.46 -18.01 7.45
N TYR A 98 -19.57 -17.12 6.47
CA TYR A 98 -18.59 -16.05 6.30
C TYR A 98 -18.85 -14.92 7.28
N VAL A 99 -17.78 -14.20 7.64
CA VAL A 99 -17.85 -13.01 8.49
C VAL A 99 -17.73 -11.74 7.62
N PHE A 100 -18.82 -11.00 7.47
CA PHE A 100 -18.88 -9.76 6.68
C PHE A 100 -18.22 -8.58 7.40
N SER A 101 -18.14 -8.63 8.73
CA SER A 101 -17.56 -7.60 9.58
C SER A 101 -16.13 -7.92 10.04
N ASP A 102 -15.40 -8.80 9.34
CA ASP A 102 -14.11 -9.32 9.82
C ASP A 102 -13.11 -8.18 10.00
N GLY A 103 -12.79 -7.87 11.25
CA GLY A 103 -11.84 -6.84 11.59
C GLY A 103 -12.41 -5.42 11.64
N VAL A 104 -13.72 -5.20 11.56
CA VAL A 104 -14.32 -3.86 11.67
C VAL A 104 -15.36 -3.72 12.78
N GLY A 105 -15.14 -2.74 13.65
CA GLY A 105 -16.02 -2.34 14.73
C GLY A 105 -16.61 -0.95 14.52
N MET A 106 -17.21 -0.40 15.57
CA MET A 106 -17.81 0.94 15.55
C MET A 106 -17.30 1.79 16.70
N MET A 107 -17.31 3.10 16.51
CA MET A 107 -17.10 4.07 17.58
C MET A 107 -18.22 5.11 17.62
N SER A 108 -18.58 5.50 18.83
CA SER A 108 -19.51 6.59 19.08
C SER A 108 -18.92 7.94 18.66
N VAL A 109 -19.80 8.91 18.36
CA VAL A 109 -19.39 10.28 18.02
C VAL A 109 -18.56 10.93 19.13
N PRO A 110 -18.92 10.83 20.43
CA PRO A 110 -18.08 11.39 21.50
C PRO A 110 -16.68 10.79 21.58
N LEU A 111 -16.53 9.47 21.38
CA LEU A 111 -15.22 8.83 21.35
C LEU A 111 -14.38 9.36 20.17
N ALA A 112 -14.98 9.48 18.99
CA ALA A 112 -14.29 10.04 17.82
C ALA A 112 -13.83 11.48 18.05
N GLN A 113 -14.68 12.33 18.65
CA GLN A 113 -14.32 13.71 18.99
C GLN A 113 -13.13 13.80 19.95
N GLU A 114 -13.07 12.90 20.94
CA GLU A 114 -11.93 12.83 21.86
C GLU A 114 -10.65 12.40 21.14
N VAL A 115 -10.73 11.41 20.24
CA VAL A 115 -9.60 10.99 19.40
C VAL A 115 -9.08 12.16 18.57
N TYR A 116 -9.96 12.93 17.91
CA TYR A 116 -9.56 14.08 17.11
C TYR A 116 -8.83 15.15 17.94
N LYS A 117 -9.32 15.39 19.16
CA LYS A 117 -8.74 16.38 20.07
C LYS A 117 -7.35 15.95 20.54
N VAL A 118 -7.17 14.70 20.96
CA VAL A 118 -5.89 14.22 21.49
C VAL A 118 -4.85 14.13 20.38
N MET A 119 -5.22 13.57 19.23
CA MET A 119 -4.33 13.44 18.06
C MET A 119 -4.17 14.76 17.28
N LYS A 120 -4.86 15.84 17.67
CA LYS A 120 -4.84 17.16 17.02
C LYS A 120 -5.14 17.07 15.51
N LEU A 121 -6.09 16.22 15.13
CA LEU A 121 -6.47 16.02 13.73
C LEU A 121 -7.24 17.25 13.23
N LYS A 122 -6.76 17.82 12.13
CA LYS A 122 -7.43 18.95 11.46
C LYS A 122 -8.70 18.51 10.75
N GLU A 123 -8.65 17.32 10.16
CA GLU A 123 -9.79 16.66 9.52
C GLU A 123 -10.51 15.77 10.52
N ARG A 124 -11.78 15.45 10.24
CA ARG A 124 -12.62 14.58 11.08
C ARG A 124 -12.84 13.25 10.37
N PRO A 125 -11.88 12.31 10.43
CA PRO A 125 -11.93 11.06 9.68
C PRO A 125 -13.11 10.18 10.12
N SER A 126 -13.87 9.65 9.15
CA SER A 126 -15.01 8.78 9.43
C SER A 126 -14.63 7.38 9.94
N ALA A 127 -13.40 6.94 9.66
CA ALA A 127 -12.88 5.65 10.11
C ALA A 127 -11.40 5.72 10.52
N ILE A 128 -11.02 4.86 11.46
CA ILE A 128 -9.65 4.75 11.97
C ILE A 128 -9.22 3.29 12.07
N GLN A 129 -7.98 2.99 11.70
CA GLN A 129 -7.33 1.70 11.96
C GLN A 129 -6.71 1.74 13.35
N ILE A 130 -6.94 0.72 14.16
CA ILE A 130 -6.58 0.73 15.59
C ILE A 130 -5.79 -0.49 16.05
N ARG A 131 -5.19 -0.31 17.23
CA ARG A 131 -4.80 -1.36 18.18
C ARG A 131 -5.42 -1.01 19.54
N TYR A 132 -5.94 -2.01 20.23
CA TYR A 132 -6.54 -1.82 21.56
C TYR A 132 -6.58 -3.15 22.30
N ALA A 133 -5.86 -3.29 23.42
CA ALA A 133 -5.95 -4.47 24.32
C ALA A 133 -5.98 -5.84 23.59
N GLY A 134 -5.10 -6.04 22.61
CA GLY A 134 -5.01 -7.29 21.82
C GLY A 134 -6.05 -7.42 20.69
N ALA A 135 -6.94 -6.44 20.54
CA ALA A 135 -7.79 -6.24 19.37
C ALA A 135 -7.06 -5.46 18.26
N LYS A 136 -7.35 -5.84 17.03
CA LYS A 136 -6.84 -5.24 15.79
C LYS A 136 -8.00 -5.05 14.83
N GLY A 137 -8.10 -3.87 14.22
CA GLY A 137 -9.06 -3.67 13.15
C GLY A 137 -9.28 -2.22 12.72
N MET A 138 -10.40 -1.99 12.06
CA MET A 138 -10.97 -0.69 11.76
C MET A 138 -12.10 -0.35 12.74
N LEU A 139 -12.28 0.94 13.01
CA LEU A 139 -13.48 1.49 13.65
C LEU A 139 -14.10 2.52 12.71
N CYS A 140 -15.38 2.37 12.42
CA CYS A 140 -16.17 3.37 11.71
C CYS A 140 -17.07 4.13 12.70
N ILE A 141 -17.23 5.43 12.50
CA ILE A 141 -18.16 6.22 13.31
C ILE A 141 -19.58 5.77 13.00
N ASN A 142 -20.37 5.51 14.04
CA ASN A 142 -21.80 5.26 13.89
C ASN A 142 -22.59 6.34 14.66
N PRO A 143 -23.27 7.28 13.96
CA PRO A 143 -24.08 8.33 14.56
C PRO A 143 -25.33 7.82 15.29
N GLU A 144 -25.79 6.60 15.02
CA GLU A 144 -26.95 5.98 15.70
C GLU A 144 -26.60 5.46 17.10
N LEU A 145 -25.30 5.40 17.44
CA LEU A 145 -24.87 4.98 18.79
C LEU A 145 -25.23 6.02 19.86
N PRO A 146 -25.40 5.60 21.12
CA PRO A 146 -25.66 6.53 22.22
C PRO A 146 -24.63 7.66 22.29
N ASN A 147 -25.08 8.84 22.71
CA ASN A 147 -24.23 10.02 22.92
C ASN A 147 -23.37 9.87 24.20
N GLN A 148 -22.54 8.83 24.24
CA GLN A 148 -21.62 8.48 25.30
C GLN A 148 -20.33 7.98 24.67
N LYS A 149 -19.20 8.10 25.38
CA LYS A 149 -17.91 7.56 24.94
C LYS A 149 -17.95 6.02 24.97
N LEU A 150 -18.21 5.43 23.81
CA LEU A 150 -18.32 3.98 23.64
C LEU A 150 -17.50 3.47 22.44
N LEU A 151 -16.83 2.34 22.66
CA LEU A 151 -16.09 1.55 21.69
C LEU A 151 -16.80 0.21 21.48
N TYR A 152 -17.16 -0.12 20.25
CA TYR A 152 -17.83 -1.37 19.89
C TYR A 152 -16.87 -2.28 19.12
N LEU A 153 -16.44 -3.36 19.75
CA LEU A 153 -15.56 -4.37 19.17
C LEU A 153 -16.36 -5.62 18.77
N ARG A 154 -15.80 -6.41 17.85
CA ARG A 154 -16.36 -7.69 17.39
C ARG A 154 -15.40 -8.85 17.69
N PRO A 155 -15.89 -10.10 17.82
CA PRO A 155 -15.05 -11.27 18.08
C PRO A 155 -13.90 -11.41 17.07
N SER A 156 -14.17 -11.16 15.78
CA SER A 156 -13.17 -11.16 14.71
C SER A 156 -12.01 -10.20 14.97
N MET A 157 -12.20 -9.09 15.68
CA MET A 157 -11.15 -8.12 16.00
C MET A 157 -10.22 -8.59 17.13
N GLN A 158 -10.72 -9.37 18.09
CA GLN A 158 -9.95 -9.79 19.26
C GLN A 158 -8.98 -10.92 18.90
N LYS A 159 -7.68 -10.61 18.84
CA LYS A 159 -6.69 -11.58 18.36
C LYS A 159 -6.02 -12.37 19.50
N PHE A 160 -5.90 -11.76 20.68
CA PHE A 160 -5.42 -12.38 21.92
C PHE A 160 -5.88 -11.55 23.14
N PRO A 161 -6.06 -12.13 24.34
CA PRO A 161 -6.37 -11.37 25.54
C PRO A 161 -5.20 -10.51 26.00
N CYS A 162 -5.46 -9.26 26.38
CA CYS A 162 -4.46 -8.37 26.94
C CYS A 162 -5.08 -7.49 28.04
N THR A 163 -4.38 -7.35 29.17
CA THR A 163 -4.82 -6.55 30.32
C THR A 163 -3.80 -5.48 30.72
N SER A 164 -2.70 -5.35 29.98
CA SER A 164 -1.60 -4.43 30.28
C SER A 164 -1.85 -3.01 29.77
N SER A 165 -2.82 -2.81 28.88
CA SER A 165 -3.17 -1.49 28.34
C SER A 165 -4.65 -1.38 28.03
N ASP A 166 -5.24 -0.25 28.41
CA ASP A 166 -6.60 0.20 28.05
C ASP A 166 -6.56 1.44 27.13
N TYR A 167 -5.40 1.72 26.51
CA TYR A 167 -5.28 2.82 25.55
C TYR A 167 -5.65 2.37 24.14
N LEU A 168 -6.47 3.19 23.48
CA LEU A 168 -6.76 3.11 22.05
C LEU A 168 -5.61 3.77 21.30
N GLU A 169 -4.98 3.00 20.42
CA GLU A 169 -3.89 3.47 19.58
C GLU A 169 -4.33 3.48 18.12
N VAL A 170 -3.97 4.55 17.40
CA VAL A 170 -4.35 4.75 16.00
C VAL A 170 -3.14 4.47 15.10
N VAL A 171 -3.37 3.67 14.07
CA VAL A 171 -2.38 3.31 13.05
C VAL A 171 -2.54 4.21 11.83
N LYS A 172 -3.79 4.41 11.40
CA LYS A 172 -4.12 5.11 10.16
C LYS A 172 -5.54 5.68 10.27
N VAL A 173 -5.80 6.76 9.54
CA VAL A 173 -7.13 7.38 9.45
C VAL A 173 -7.65 7.39 8.01
N SER A 174 -8.97 7.37 7.83
CA SER A 174 -9.61 7.64 6.54
C SER A 174 -9.24 9.05 6.08
N ALA A 175 -8.83 9.20 4.82
CA ALA A 175 -8.35 10.47 4.30
C ALA A 175 -8.41 10.44 2.76
N PRO A 176 -8.48 11.61 2.10
CA PRO A 176 -8.46 11.69 0.65
C PRO A 176 -7.10 11.23 0.07
N ARG A 177 -7.04 9.97 -0.36
CA ARG A 177 -5.81 9.33 -0.87
C ARG A 177 -5.86 9.20 -2.39
N LYS A 178 -4.84 9.75 -3.06
CA LYS A 178 -4.65 9.54 -4.50
C LYS A 178 -4.30 8.07 -4.76
N LEU A 179 -4.69 7.57 -5.93
CA LEU A 179 -4.20 6.31 -6.41
C LEU A 179 -2.71 6.44 -6.78
N HIS A 180 -1.84 5.85 -5.98
CA HIS A 180 -0.37 5.83 -6.21
C HIS A 180 0.15 4.42 -6.51
N THR A 181 -0.73 3.43 -6.55
CA THR A 181 -0.39 2.03 -6.75
C THR A 181 -0.07 1.74 -8.22
N PRO A 182 0.91 0.87 -8.48
CA PRO A 182 1.16 0.36 -9.82
C PRO A 182 -0.06 -0.37 -10.36
N LEU A 183 -0.85 0.23 -11.25
CA LEU A 183 -1.84 -0.53 -12.02
C LEU A 183 -1.17 -1.62 -12.88
N GLY A 184 0.14 -1.53 -13.13
CA GLY A 184 0.92 -2.63 -13.72
C GLY A 184 1.01 -3.90 -12.86
N ARG A 185 0.50 -3.89 -11.61
CA ARG A 185 0.29 -5.10 -10.78
C ARG A 185 -1.17 -5.58 -10.76
N VAL A 186 -2.05 -4.92 -11.51
CA VAL A 186 -3.42 -5.37 -11.78
C VAL A 186 -3.37 -6.07 -13.14
N HIS A 187 -2.81 -7.28 -13.16
CA HIS A 187 -2.58 -8.07 -14.38
C HIS A 187 -3.84 -8.31 -15.21
N TYR A 188 -5.01 -8.17 -14.60
CA TYR A 188 -6.30 -8.18 -15.28
C TYR A 188 -6.39 -7.14 -16.41
N LEU A 189 -5.83 -5.94 -16.19
CA LEU A 189 -5.85 -4.84 -17.15
C LEU A 189 -4.90 -5.07 -18.35
N ASP A 190 -4.03 -6.08 -18.27
CA ASP A 190 -3.10 -6.46 -19.34
C ASP A 190 -3.73 -7.43 -20.36
N SER A 191 -4.91 -7.97 -20.05
CA SER A 191 -5.58 -8.99 -20.87
C SER A 191 -6.57 -8.42 -21.90
N ASP A 192 -6.99 -7.16 -21.78
CA ASP A 192 -7.99 -6.53 -22.65
C ASP A 192 -7.39 -5.39 -23.47
N ARG A 193 -7.57 -5.44 -24.80
CA ARG A 193 -6.89 -4.53 -25.73
C ARG A 193 -7.32 -3.06 -25.57
N THR A 194 -8.54 -2.83 -25.12
CA THR A 194 -9.10 -1.47 -24.93
C THR A 194 -8.35 -0.69 -23.85
N ILE A 195 -7.76 -1.39 -22.88
CA ILE A 195 -7.06 -0.77 -21.74
C ILE A 195 -5.64 -0.32 -22.12
N HIS A 196 -5.06 -0.87 -23.20
CA HIS A 196 -3.78 -0.39 -23.76
C HIS A 196 -3.86 1.09 -24.16
N GLN A 197 -4.95 1.48 -24.81
CA GLN A 197 -5.12 2.83 -25.36
C GLN A 197 -5.33 3.85 -24.24
N VAL A 198 -6.23 3.52 -23.30
CA VAL A 198 -6.55 4.36 -22.14
C VAL A 198 -5.34 4.54 -21.22
N SER A 199 -4.60 3.47 -20.94
CA SER A 199 -3.40 3.53 -20.10
C SER A 199 -2.27 4.34 -20.76
N GLY A 200 -2.11 4.24 -22.09
CA GLY A 200 -1.16 5.03 -22.85
C GLY A 200 -1.51 6.52 -22.89
N GLU A 201 -2.78 6.85 -23.05
CA GLU A 201 -3.29 8.23 -23.07
C GLU A 201 -3.09 8.93 -21.71
N TYR A 202 -3.50 8.30 -20.61
CA TYR A 202 -3.25 8.86 -19.26
C TYR A 202 -1.76 8.96 -18.91
N HIS A 203 -0.94 8.03 -19.40
CA HIS A 203 0.51 8.09 -19.20
C HIS A 203 1.13 9.28 -19.91
N LEU A 204 0.74 9.54 -21.16
CA LEU A 204 1.19 10.70 -21.94
C LEU A 204 0.68 12.02 -21.34
N GLU A 205 -0.52 12.03 -20.76
CA GLU A 205 -1.10 13.17 -20.05
C GLU A 205 -0.38 13.44 -18.71
N GLU A 206 -0.07 12.41 -17.92
CA GLU A 206 0.72 12.52 -16.68
C GLU A 206 2.17 12.96 -16.95
N LEU A 207 2.73 12.52 -18.08
CA LEU A 207 4.02 12.98 -18.61
C LEU A 207 3.97 14.38 -19.25
N GLY A 208 2.78 14.98 -19.39
CA GLY A 208 2.62 16.35 -19.90
C GLY A 208 3.16 16.55 -21.32
N LEU A 209 3.30 15.49 -22.11
CA LEU A 209 3.90 15.57 -23.45
C LEU A 209 2.98 16.28 -24.46
N GLY A 210 1.67 16.33 -24.20
CA GLY A 210 0.74 17.21 -24.91
C GLY A 210 0.83 18.70 -24.48
N CYS A 211 1.56 18.99 -23.40
CA CYS A 211 1.52 20.26 -22.66
C CYS A 211 2.83 21.06 -22.75
N ILE A 212 3.77 20.67 -23.62
CA ILE A 212 5.03 21.41 -23.87
C ILE A 212 4.77 22.84 -24.39
N LYS A 213 3.51 23.19 -24.71
CA LYS A 213 3.11 24.53 -25.15
C LYS A 213 2.64 25.47 -24.03
N ASP A 214 2.45 24.99 -22.80
CA ASP A 214 1.76 25.76 -21.75
C ASP A 214 2.60 25.87 -20.45
N ASP A 215 3.13 27.07 -20.18
CA ASP A 215 4.05 27.37 -19.07
C ASP A 215 3.46 27.06 -17.69
N ALA A 216 2.14 27.18 -17.53
CA ALA A 216 1.45 26.89 -16.27
C ALA A 216 1.50 25.40 -15.89
N ILE A 217 1.46 24.51 -16.88
CA ILE A 217 1.50 23.07 -16.68
C ILE A 217 2.94 22.63 -16.38
N MET A 218 3.92 23.18 -17.10
CA MET A 218 5.34 22.92 -16.85
C MET A 218 5.74 23.32 -15.42
N SER A 219 5.29 24.48 -14.94
CA SER A 219 5.48 24.92 -13.54
C SER A 219 4.88 23.93 -12.53
N ARG A 220 3.72 23.33 -12.86
CA ARG A 220 3.06 22.31 -12.01
C ARG A 220 3.78 20.97 -12.00
N MET A 221 4.33 20.54 -13.14
CA MET A 221 5.16 19.34 -13.24
C MET A 221 6.46 19.49 -12.47
N VAL A 222 7.11 20.65 -12.60
CA VAL A 222 8.30 21.00 -11.82
C VAL A 222 7.94 21.01 -10.33
N SER A 223 6.85 21.66 -9.91
CA SER A 223 6.43 21.67 -8.51
C SER A 223 6.17 20.26 -7.95
N THR A 224 5.66 19.35 -8.78
CA THR A 224 5.37 17.95 -8.42
C THR A 224 6.65 17.11 -8.31
N ALA A 225 7.57 17.22 -9.27
CA ALA A 225 8.87 16.56 -9.21
C ALA A 225 9.75 17.12 -8.08
N MET A 226 9.73 18.44 -7.89
CA MET A 226 10.45 19.14 -6.81
C MET A 226 9.86 18.83 -5.43
N ALA A 227 8.62 18.34 -5.33
CA ALA A 227 8.07 17.86 -4.06
C ALA A 227 8.78 16.59 -3.54
N VAL A 228 9.44 15.84 -4.42
CA VAL A 228 10.27 14.66 -4.07
C VAL A 228 11.64 15.10 -3.51
N LEU A 229 12.12 16.28 -3.91
CA LEU A 229 13.37 16.86 -3.43
C LEU A 229 13.05 17.77 -2.24
N THR A 230 13.17 17.24 -1.01
CA THR A 230 12.76 17.94 0.22
C THR A 230 13.57 19.20 0.57
N LYS A 231 14.62 19.56 -0.18
CA LYS A 231 15.54 20.66 0.13
C LYS A 231 15.66 21.83 -0.87
N PRO A 232 15.46 21.73 -2.20
CA PRO A 232 15.66 22.88 -3.09
C PRO A 232 14.43 23.78 -3.24
N ARG A 233 13.28 23.43 -2.65
CA ARG A 233 12.05 24.24 -2.70
C ARG A 233 12.27 25.69 -2.27
N TYR A 234 13.11 25.91 -1.26
CA TYR A 234 13.45 27.24 -0.76
C TYR A 234 14.39 28.02 -1.69
N ILE A 235 15.31 27.34 -2.39
CA ILE A 235 16.29 28.02 -3.24
C ILE A 235 15.63 28.56 -4.51
N ILE A 236 14.66 27.82 -5.06
CA ILE A 236 14.03 28.17 -6.34
C ILE A 236 12.83 29.10 -6.17
N SER A 237 12.12 29.10 -5.03
CA SER A 237 11.07 30.11 -4.82
C SER A 237 11.62 31.47 -4.39
N SER A 238 12.87 31.53 -3.94
CA SER A 238 13.52 32.77 -3.48
C SER A 238 14.29 33.49 -4.59
N CYS A 239 14.58 32.77 -5.68
CA CYS A 239 15.17 33.32 -6.88
C CYS A 239 14.10 33.28 -7.96
N ASP A 240 13.84 34.36 -8.69
CA ASP A 240 12.95 34.38 -9.87
C ASP A 240 13.53 33.57 -11.05
N ILE A 241 13.98 32.34 -10.79
CA ILE A 241 14.49 31.41 -11.78
C ILE A 241 13.27 30.81 -12.45
N MET A 242 12.86 31.44 -13.55
CA MET A 242 11.94 30.83 -14.51
C MET A 242 12.49 29.45 -14.90
N VAL A 243 11.76 28.40 -14.52
CA VAL A 243 12.17 27.01 -14.76
C VAL A 243 12.27 26.69 -16.26
N SER A 244 11.65 27.52 -17.10
CA SER A 244 11.80 27.52 -18.55
C SER A 244 13.23 27.77 -19.04
N CYS A 245 14.11 28.37 -18.22
CA CYS A 245 15.43 28.83 -18.67
C CYS A 245 16.61 27.91 -18.31
N SER A 246 16.44 26.85 -17.50
CA SER A 246 17.53 25.92 -17.19
C SER A 246 17.20 24.49 -17.63
N CYS A 247 17.76 24.10 -18.78
CA CYS A 247 17.60 22.77 -19.37
C CYS A 247 17.97 21.65 -18.39
N THR A 248 18.90 21.91 -17.46
CA THR A 248 19.32 20.98 -16.41
C THR A 248 18.21 20.65 -15.40
N MET A 249 17.43 21.65 -14.96
CA MET A 249 16.33 21.44 -14.02
C MET A 249 15.16 20.72 -14.70
N PHE A 250 14.86 21.09 -15.94
CA PHE A 250 13.87 20.38 -16.76
C PHE A 250 14.26 18.90 -16.95
N ASN A 251 15.51 18.63 -17.34
CA ASN A 251 16.00 17.26 -17.50
C ASN A 251 15.95 16.46 -16.20
N LEU A 252 16.29 17.06 -15.05
CA LEU A 252 16.19 16.38 -13.75
C LEU A 252 14.74 16.02 -13.38
N VAL A 253 13.80 16.94 -13.59
CA VAL A 253 12.36 16.74 -13.37
C VAL A 253 11.85 15.59 -14.22
N VAL A 254 12.19 15.57 -15.50
CA VAL A 254 11.74 14.51 -16.42
C VAL A 254 12.41 13.17 -16.10
N VAL A 255 13.71 13.14 -15.77
CA VAL A 255 14.39 11.90 -15.35
C VAL A 255 13.79 11.34 -14.06
N LEU A 256 13.50 12.17 -13.06
CA LEU A 256 12.89 11.71 -11.81
C LEU A 256 11.46 11.18 -12.02
N HIS A 257 10.68 11.83 -12.88
CA HIS A 257 9.34 11.34 -13.24
C HIS A 257 9.41 10.04 -14.05
N ALA A 258 10.26 9.97 -15.08
CA ALA A 258 10.44 8.80 -15.92
C ALA A 258 10.96 7.59 -15.13
N ALA A 259 11.93 7.80 -14.23
CA ALA A 259 12.42 6.76 -13.32
C ALA A 259 11.29 6.27 -12.38
N GLY A 260 10.47 7.17 -11.85
CA GLY A 260 9.31 6.81 -11.01
C GLY A 260 8.29 5.95 -11.76
N LEU A 261 8.08 6.22 -13.06
CA LEU A 261 7.21 5.46 -13.94
C LEU A 261 7.80 4.11 -14.33
N ARG A 262 9.11 4.04 -14.59
CA ARG A 262 9.82 2.80 -14.97
C ARG A 262 9.95 1.81 -13.82
N TYR A 263 10.42 2.24 -12.65
CA TYR A 263 10.67 1.32 -11.53
C TYR A 263 9.41 0.85 -10.80
N LYS A 264 8.30 1.58 -10.96
CA LYS A 264 7.05 1.27 -10.26
C LYS A 264 5.84 1.10 -11.17
N THR A 265 5.94 1.22 -12.49
CA THR A 265 4.79 1.08 -13.43
C THR A 265 3.50 1.72 -12.90
N ARG A 266 3.65 2.93 -12.34
CA ARG A 266 2.54 3.70 -11.74
C ARG A 266 1.76 4.33 -12.87
N ILE A 267 0.60 3.79 -13.17
CA ILE A 267 -0.41 4.55 -13.90
C ILE A 267 -1.13 5.35 -12.82
N ALA A 268 -0.96 6.67 -12.77
CA ALA A 268 -1.76 7.48 -11.85
C ALA A 268 -3.07 7.85 -12.56
N LEU A 269 -4.18 7.31 -12.07
CA LEU A 269 -5.48 7.79 -12.53
C LEU A 269 -5.82 9.14 -11.88
N PRO A 270 -6.54 10.02 -12.59
CA PRO A 270 -7.00 11.28 -12.03
C PRO A 270 -7.76 11.09 -10.72
N VAL A 271 -7.53 12.04 -9.80
CA VAL A 271 -8.13 12.04 -8.46
C VAL A 271 -9.65 12.04 -8.46
N ASP A 272 -10.27 12.52 -9.53
CA ASP A 272 -11.70 12.58 -9.72
C ASP A 272 -12.26 11.32 -10.41
N ARG A 273 -11.41 10.33 -10.74
CA ARG A 273 -11.73 9.07 -11.44
C ARG A 273 -11.36 7.82 -10.65
N ALA A 274 -10.42 7.91 -9.72
CA ALA A 274 -10.04 6.80 -8.85
C ALA A 274 -9.44 7.22 -7.51
N ARG A 275 -9.56 6.35 -6.51
CA ARG A 275 -9.05 6.53 -5.15
C ARG A 275 -8.51 5.23 -4.59
N ASN A 276 -7.61 5.35 -3.63
CA ASN A 276 -7.32 4.26 -2.70
C ASN A 276 -8.08 4.54 -1.40
N MET A 277 -8.86 3.60 -0.88
CA MET A 277 -9.78 3.83 0.24
C MET A 277 -9.68 2.72 1.28
N LEU A 278 -9.92 3.05 2.55
CA LEU A 278 -10.08 2.03 3.59
C LEU A 278 -11.46 1.40 3.47
N GLY A 279 -11.55 0.08 3.68
CA GLY A 279 -12.83 -0.62 3.71
C GLY A 279 -13.51 -0.56 5.06
N VAL A 280 -14.84 -0.42 5.06
CA VAL A 280 -15.70 -0.59 6.23
C VAL A 280 -16.96 -1.38 5.83
N VAL A 281 -17.74 -1.81 6.82
CA VAL A 281 -18.99 -2.56 6.61
C VAL A 281 -20.20 -1.68 6.84
N ASP A 282 -21.24 -1.87 6.03
CA ASP A 282 -22.56 -1.31 6.26
C ASP A 282 -23.21 -1.98 7.46
N THR A 283 -23.28 -1.25 8.57
CA THR A 283 -23.93 -1.71 9.82
C THR A 283 -25.43 -1.45 9.83
N THR A 284 -25.97 -0.74 8.83
CA THR A 284 -27.38 -0.37 8.73
C THR A 284 -28.23 -1.39 7.95
N GLY A 285 -27.57 -2.27 7.17
CA GLY A 285 -28.20 -3.35 6.40
C GLY A 285 -28.90 -2.91 5.12
N VAL A 286 -28.65 -1.68 4.65
CA VAL A 286 -29.29 -1.09 3.46
C VAL A 286 -28.64 -1.53 2.15
N LEU A 287 -27.33 -1.79 2.14
CA LEU A 287 -26.62 -2.23 0.95
C LEU A 287 -26.97 -3.68 0.64
N ARG A 288 -27.42 -3.94 -0.59
CA ARG A 288 -27.58 -5.29 -1.11
C ARG A 288 -26.25 -5.82 -1.63
N TYR A 289 -26.12 -7.14 -1.66
CA TYR A 289 -24.98 -7.78 -2.29
C TYR A 289 -24.83 -7.32 -3.77
N GLY A 290 -23.63 -6.90 -4.15
CA GLY A 290 -23.32 -6.27 -5.43
C GLY A 290 -23.36 -4.73 -5.42
N GLN A 291 -23.83 -4.13 -4.33
CA GLN A 291 -23.83 -2.68 -4.11
C GLN A 291 -22.72 -2.26 -3.15
N VAL A 292 -22.23 -1.04 -3.34
CA VAL A 292 -21.28 -0.38 -2.41
C VAL A 292 -21.72 1.06 -2.21
N PHE A 293 -21.27 1.69 -1.12
CA PHE A 293 -21.36 3.14 -0.96
C PHE A 293 -19.96 3.75 -0.95
N VAL A 294 -19.79 4.82 -1.72
CA VAL A 294 -18.51 5.51 -1.88
C VAL A 294 -18.76 7.01 -1.86
N GLN A 295 -18.22 7.68 -0.84
CA GLN A 295 -18.20 9.14 -0.74
C GLN A 295 -16.78 9.60 -0.49
N CYS A 296 -16.31 10.57 -1.28
CA CYS A 296 -14.95 11.08 -1.17
C CYS A 296 -14.92 12.60 -1.00
N SER A 297 -13.93 13.06 -0.25
CA SER A 297 -13.62 14.48 -0.14
C SER A 297 -13.06 14.99 -1.47
N GLU A 298 -13.46 16.20 -1.87
CA GLU A 298 -12.92 16.87 -3.05
C GLU A 298 -11.41 17.13 -2.90
N MET A 299 -10.64 16.90 -3.98
CA MET A 299 -9.19 17.09 -4.00
C MET A 299 -8.75 17.95 -5.20
N GLY A 300 -7.53 18.48 -5.12
CA GLY A 300 -6.89 19.19 -6.24
C GLY A 300 -7.47 20.59 -6.43
N ALA A 301 -7.65 21.01 -7.67
CA ALA A 301 -8.20 22.34 -8.00
C ALA A 301 -9.63 22.57 -7.47
N ARG A 302 -10.33 21.48 -7.09
CA ARG A 302 -11.68 21.52 -6.51
C ARG A 302 -11.67 21.48 -4.98
N ALA A 303 -10.51 21.28 -4.34
CA ALA A 303 -10.44 21.32 -2.89
C ALA A 303 -10.84 22.71 -2.40
N SER A 304 -11.86 22.78 -1.54
CA SER A 304 -12.25 24.06 -0.97
C SER A 304 -11.10 24.66 -0.16
N GLN A 305 -10.76 25.93 -0.42
CA GLN A 305 -9.78 26.65 0.38
C GLN A 305 -10.40 27.28 1.65
N GLN A 306 -11.74 27.28 1.75
CA GLN A 306 -12.48 27.86 2.87
C GLN A 306 -13.70 26.99 3.23
N GLY A 307 -13.88 26.68 4.51
CA GLY A 307 -14.99 25.84 4.99
C GLY A 307 -14.67 24.34 5.03
N PRO A 308 -15.63 23.50 5.48
CA PRO A 308 -15.44 22.05 5.55
C PRO A 308 -15.23 21.45 4.15
N PRO A 309 -14.44 20.37 4.02
CA PRO A 309 -14.21 19.73 2.73
C PRO A 309 -15.53 19.27 2.12
N LYS A 310 -15.81 19.75 0.91
CA LYS A 310 -16.98 19.33 0.16
C LYS A 310 -16.81 17.87 -0.23
N CYS A 311 -17.86 17.08 0.00
CA CYS A 311 -17.88 15.65 -0.30
C CYS A 311 -18.67 15.40 -1.58
N ARG A 312 -18.27 14.37 -2.33
CA ARG A 312 -18.98 13.87 -3.51
C ARG A 312 -19.31 12.41 -3.33
N VAL A 313 -20.59 12.07 -3.45
CA VAL A 313 -21.06 10.69 -3.55
C VAL A 313 -20.81 10.19 -4.97
N ILE A 314 -20.25 8.99 -5.09
CA ILE A 314 -20.02 8.32 -6.36
C ILE A 314 -21.17 7.36 -6.63
N THR A 315 -21.76 7.44 -7.82
CA THR A 315 -22.88 6.59 -8.24
C THR A 315 -22.59 5.91 -9.57
N GLY A 316 -23.14 4.71 -9.77
CA GLY A 316 -22.98 3.95 -11.02
C GLY A 316 -21.97 2.80 -10.89
N GLN A 317 -21.48 2.31 -12.02
CA GLN A 317 -20.56 1.16 -12.02
C GLN A 317 -19.17 1.58 -11.55
N VAL A 318 -18.62 0.82 -10.60
CA VAL A 318 -17.27 1.01 -10.07
C VAL A 318 -16.50 -0.30 -10.11
N LEU A 319 -15.21 -0.21 -10.42
CA LEU A 319 -14.24 -1.29 -10.33
C LEU A 319 -13.53 -1.21 -8.98
N VAL A 320 -13.46 -2.32 -8.27
CA VAL A 320 -12.81 -2.43 -6.97
C VAL A 320 -11.84 -3.60 -6.97
N THR A 321 -10.66 -3.40 -6.41
CA THR A 321 -9.66 -4.47 -6.22
C THR A 321 -8.76 -4.18 -5.03
N LYS A 322 -8.01 -5.20 -4.61
CA LYS A 322 -7.00 -5.15 -3.55
C LYS A 322 -5.69 -5.70 -4.10
N CYS A 323 -4.57 -5.05 -3.79
CA CYS A 323 -3.26 -5.53 -4.22
C CYS A 323 -2.66 -6.52 -3.22
N PRO A 324 -1.96 -7.58 -3.68
CA PRO A 324 -1.74 -7.96 -5.08
C PRO A 324 -3.00 -8.58 -5.72
N CYS A 325 -3.21 -8.31 -7.02
CA CYS A 325 -4.32 -8.85 -7.81
C CYS A 325 -3.78 -9.90 -8.79
N LEU A 326 -3.99 -11.17 -8.50
CA LEU A 326 -3.36 -12.28 -9.23
C LEU A 326 -4.41 -13.18 -9.90
N HIS A 327 -5.52 -13.41 -9.22
CA HIS A 327 -6.62 -14.20 -9.75
C HIS A 327 -7.58 -13.31 -10.56
N PRO A 328 -8.17 -13.79 -11.67
CA PRO A 328 -9.15 -13.00 -12.44
C PRO A 328 -10.36 -12.53 -11.64
N GLY A 329 -10.68 -13.24 -10.55
CA GLY A 329 -11.75 -12.88 -9.62
C GLY A 329 -11.40 -11.78 -8.61
N ASP A 330 -10.13 -11.38 -8.49
CA ASP A 330 -9.68 -10.36 -7.53
C ASP A 330 -10.10 -8.92 -7.92
N VAL A 331 -10.55 -8.74 -9.16
CA VAL A 331 -11.12 -7.48 -9.65
C VAL A 331 -12.64 -7.63 -9.74
N ARG A 332 -13.36 -6.74 -9.07
CA ARG A 332 -14.81 -6.80 -8.94
C ARG A 332 -15.44 -5.52 -9.48
N LYS A 333 -16.54 -5.68 -10.19
CA LYS A 333 -17.43 -4.60 -10.60
C LYS A 333 -18.64 -4.59 -9.65
N PHE A 334 -18.90 -3.43 -9.06
CA PHE A 334 -20.02 -3.19 -8.16
C PHE A 334 -20.83 -1.98 -8.63
N THR A 335 -22.04 -1.86 -8.07
CA THR A 335 -22.88 -0.67 -8.28
C THR A 335 -22.75 0.25 -7.06
N ALA A 336 -22.10 1.39 -7.22
CA ALA A 336 -22.09 2.43 -6.22
C ALA A 336 -23.46 3.14 -6.19
N ILE A 337 -24.07 3.22 -5.01
CA ILE A 337 -25.37 3.87 -4.81
C ILE A 337 -25.26 5.05 -3.87
N ASP A 338 -26.18 6.00 -4.01
CA ASP A 338 -26.36 7.08 -3.05
C ASP A 338 -27.34 6.63 -1.96
N GLU A 339 -26.89 6.65 -0.72
CA GLU A 339 -27.66 6.24 0.46
C GLU A 339 -27.44 7.23 1.61
N PRO A 340 -28.44 8.10 1.92
CA PRO A 340 -28.34 9.12 2.96
C PRO A 340 -27.92 8.60 4.33
N ARG A 341 -28.31 7.37 4.69
CA ARG A 341 -27.91 6.77 5.99
C ARG A 341 -26.40 6.57 6.11
N LEU A 342 -25.67 6.50 4.99
CA LEU A 342 -24.23 6.26 4.94
C LEU A 342 -23.40 7.53 4.67
N HIS A 343 -24.02 8.71 4.49
CA HIS A 343 -23.32 9.97 4.19
C HIS A 343 -22.31 10.44 5.25
N HIS A 344 -22.40 9.89 6.46
CA HIS A 344 -21.44 10.13 7.53
C HIS A 344 -20.08 9.43 7.29
N VAL A 345 -20.03 8.45 6.39
CA VAL A 345 -18.82 7.72 6.02
C VAL A 345 -18.15 8.40 4.82
N VAL A 346 -16.95 8.93 5.02
CA VAL A 346 -16.20 9.73 4.03
C VAL A 346 -14.79 9.20 3.89
N ASP A 347 -14.31 9.15 2.64
CA ASP A 347 -12.99 8.65 2.25
C ASP A 347 -12.75 7.17 2.59
N CYS A 348 -13.85 6.41 2.57
CA CYS A 348 -13.92 4.96 2.73
C CYS A 348 -14.83 4.37 1.66
N ILE A 349 -14.65 3.07 1.39
CA ILE A 349 -15.62 2.25 0.68
C ILE A 349 -16.41 1.42 1.69
N VAL A 350 -17.73 1.47 1.59
CA VAL A 350 -18.64 0.71 2.45
C VAL A 350 -19.13 -0.51 1.68
N PHE A 351 -18.86 -1.68 2.23
CA PHE A 351 -19.31 -2.97 1.71
C PHE A 351 -20.60 -3.44 2.40
N PRO A 352 -21.45 -4.23 1.73
CA PRO A 352 -22.68 -4.74 2.33
C PRO A 352 -22.35 -5.70 3.48
N GLY A 353 -23.08 -5.58 4.59
CA GLY A 353 -22.96 -6.47 5.74
C GLY A 353 -23.71 -7.81 5.59
N GLN A 354 -24.24 -8.10 4.41
CA GLN A 354 -25.09 -9.26 4.14
C GLN A 354 -24.90 -9.77 2.69
N GLY A 355 -25.13 -11.06 2.49
CA GLY A 355 -25.01 -11.71 1.18
C GLY A 355 -24.61 -13.17 1.30
N HIS A 356 -24.15 -13.76 0.20
CA HIS A 356 -23.65 -15.14 0.18
C HIS A 356 -22.14 -15.25 0.42
N ARG A 357 -21.39 -14.15 0.24
CA ARG A 357 -19.94 -14.03 0.46
C ARG A 357 -19.58 -12.55 0.71
N PRO A 358 -18.61 -12.20 1.56
CA PRO A 358 -18.18 -10.81 1.73
C PRO A 358 -17.39 -10.32 0.50
N HIS A 359 -17.70 -9.13 -0.01
CA HIS A 359 -16.94 -8.55 -1.14
C HIS A 359 -15.44 -8.37 -0.87
N PRO A 360 -14.99 -7.99 0.34
CA PRO A 360 -13.57 -8.07 0.72
C PRO A 360 -12.94 -9.44 0.43
N ASP A 361 -13.57 -10.52 0.91
CA ASP A 361 -13.06 -11.87 0.75
C ASP A 361 -13.00 -12.31 -0.73
N GLU A 362 -13.87 -11.78 -1.59
CA GLU A 362 -13.82 -12.02 -3.04
C GLU A 362 -12.55 -11.44 -3.70
N MET A 363 -11.92 -10.43 -3.08
CA MET A 363 -10.76 -9.72 -3.59
C MET A 363 -9.49 -10.10 -2.84
N ALA A 364 -8.79 -11.14 -3.32
CA ALA A 364 -7.54 -11.62 -2.72
C ALA A 364 -7.65 -11.99 -1.23
N GLY A 365 -8.82 -12.50 -0.79
CA GLY A 365 -9.07 -12.96 0.59
C GLY A 365 -8.93 -11.84 1.61
N SER A 366 -9.34 -10.62 1.23
CA SER A 366 -9.19 -9.42 2.05
C SER A 366 -10.19 -9.39 3.21
N ASP A 367 -9.82 -8.70 4.28
CA ASP A 367 -10.66 -8.41 5.45
C ASP A 367 -10.80 -6.89 5.64
N LEU A 368 -11.48 -6.46 6.71
CA LEU A 368 -11.68 -5.06 7.04
C LEU A 368 -10.82 -4.62 8.24
N ASP A 369 -9.61 -5.21 8.41
CA ASP A 369 -8.71 -4.91 9.52
C ASP A 369 -7.72 -3.73 9.27
N GLY A 370 -7.93 -3.08 8.12
CA GLY A 370 -7.18 -1.94 7.60
C GLY A 370 -6.60 -2.13 6.20
N ASP A 371 -7.11 -3.11 5.46
CA ASP A 371 -6.87 -3.25 4.03
C ASP A 371 -7.34 -2.01 3.27
N GLU A 372 -6.59 -1.69 2.21
CA GLU A 372 -6.88 -0.59 1.30
C GLU A 372 -7.35 -1.14 -0.04
N TYR A 373 -8.41 -0.54 -0.57
CA TYR A 373 -9.05 -0.91 -1.82
C TYR A 373 -8.86 0.18 -2.87
N ILE A 374 -8.48 -0.25 -4.05
CA ILE A 374 -8.45 0.59 -5.24
C ILE A 374 -9.87 0.65 -5.78
N VAL A 375 -10.45 1.86 -5.82
CA VAL A 375 -11.80 2.12 -6.32
C VAL A 375 -11.68 3.02 -7.55
N ILE A 376 -12.14 2.54 -8.70
CA ILE A 376 -12.05 3.20 -10.00
C ILE A 376 -13.45 3.32 -10.59
N TRP A 377 -13.85 4.54 -10.97
CA TRP A 377 -15.13 4.82 -11.62
C TRP A 377 -14.93 5.49 -12.98
N GLU A 378 -13.87 5.08 -13.68
CA GLU A 378 -13.55 5.49 -15.04
C GLU A 378 -14.21 4.52 -16.03
N PRO A 379 -15.23 4.93 -16.80
CA PRO A 379 -15.98 4.04 -17.69
C PRO A 379 -15.10 3.28 -18.69
N SER A 380 -14.03 3.92 -19.17
CA SER A 380 -13.11 3.31 -20.15
C SER A 380 -12.25 2.16 -19.58
N LEU A 381 -12.20 2.00 -18.26
CA LEU A 381 -11.48 0.91 -17.56
C LEU A 381 -12.42 -0.19 -17.05
N LEU A 382 -13.73 -0.07 -17.26
CA LEU A 382 -14.68 -1.10 -16.87
C LEU A 382 -14.63 -2.25 -17.89
N PHE A 383 -14.31 -3.45 -17.39
CA PHE A 383 -14.25 -4.62 -18.24
C PHE A 383 -15.64 -5.09 -18.71
N PRO A 384 -15.73 -5.64 -19.94
CA PRO A 384 -16.98 -6.15 -20.48
C PRO A 384 -17.44 -7.42 -19.75
N GLY A 385 -18.76 -7.64 -19.72
CA GLY A 385 -19.36 -8.83 -19.12
C GLY A 385 -19.43 -8.82 -17.60
N TYR A 386 -19.53 -10.02 -17.01
CA TYR A 386 -19.77 -10.22 -15.57
C TYR A 386 -18.48 -10.48 -14.79
N ASN A 387 -18.54 -10.26 -13.48
CA ASN A 387 -17.47 -10.62 -12.56
C ASN A 387 -17.09 -12.10 -12.70
N LYS A 388 -15.79 -12.38 -12.77
CA LYS A 388 -15.28 -13.77 -12.74
C LYS A 388 -15.43 -14.35 -11.33
N GLN A 389 -15.47 -15.68 -11.25
CA GLN A 389 -15.59 -16.33 -9.95
C GLN A 389 -14.34 -16.03 -9.10
N PRO A 390 -14.51 -15.60 -7.85
CA PRO A 390 -13.41 -15.39 -6.91
C PRO A 390 -12.77 -16.73 -6.53
N MET A 391 -11.47 -16.70 -6.19
CA MET A 391 -10.77 -17.86 -5.65
C MET A 391 -11.41 -18.27 -4.32
N ASN A 392 -11.37 -19.56 -3.98
CA ASN A 392 -11.78 -20.02 -2.65
C ASN A 392 -10.55 -20.02 -1.73
N PHE A 393 -10.48 -19.03 -0.84
CA PHE A 393 -9.39 -18.92 0.14
C PHE A 393 -9.61 -19.94 1.26
N SER A 394 -8.54 -20.53 1.80
CA SER A 394 -8.72 -21.59 2.80
C SER A 394 -8.96 -21.03 4.20
N ASP A 395 -10.14 -21.26 4.77
CA ASP A 395 -10.41 -20.98 6.20
C ASP A 395 -9.73 -21.97 7.18
N ARG A 396 -8.79 -22.79 6.70
CA ARG A 396 -8.19 -23.84 7.54
C ARG A 396 -7.32 -23.20 8.60
N ASN A 397 -7.74 -23.32 9.86
CA ASN A 397 -6.90 -22.98 10.98
C ASN A 397 -5.57 -23.77 10.89
N PRO A 398 -4.44 -23.14 11.21
CA PRO A 398 -3.16 -23.84 11.27
C PRO A 398 -3.27 -25.03 12.21
N GLU A 399 -2.61 -26.14 11.87
CA GLU A 399 -2.59 -27.31 12.74
C GLU A 399 -1.96 -26.93 14.09
N PRO A 400 -2.56 -27.36 15.21
CA PRO A 400 -1.99 -27.15 16.52
C PRO A 400 -0.70 -27.96 16.65
N GLU A 401 0.32 -27.35 17.22
CA GLU A 401 1.53 -28.02 17.63
C GLU A 401 1.24 -28.94 18.83
N ARG A 402 2.05 -30.00 18.94
CA ARG A 402 1.99 -30.93 20.06
C ARG A 402 2.85 -30.39 21.20
N GLY A 403 2.21 -29.93 22.28
CA GLY A 403 2.89 -29.48 23.50
C GLY A 403 2.96 -27.96 23.66
N GLU A 404 3.76 -27.51 24.63
CA GLU A 404 3.96 -26.09 24.93
C GLU A 404 4.97 -25.46 23.96
N ILE A 405 4.61 -24.33 23.34
CA ILE A 405 5.50 -23.62 22.40
C ILE A 405 6.57 -22.85 23.17
N THR A 406 7.83 -23.21 22.92
CA THR A 406 9.01 -22.60 23.55
C THR A 406 9.61 -21.46 22.72
N ILE A 407 10.56 -20.73 23.30
CA ILE A 407 11.37 -19.73 22.57
C ILE A 407 12.18 -20.39 21.44
N ASN A 408 12.65 -21.62 21.65
CA ASN A 408 13.39 -22.34 20.63
C ASN A 408 12.52 -22.64 19.41
N ASP A 409 11.25 -22.99 19.60
CA ASP A 409 10.30 -23.23 18.51
C ASP A 409 10.06 -21.95 17.70
N MET A 410 9.95 -20.80 18.37
CA MET A 410 9.85 -19.50 17.71
C MET A 410 11.09 -19.16 16.88
N ILE A 411 12.29 -19.43 17.41
CA ILE A 411 13.55 -19.22 16.68
C ILE A 411 13.65 -20.20 15.50
N GLN A 412 13.26 -21.47 15.67
CA GLN A 412 13.23 -22.44 14.58
C GLN A 412 12.25 -22.01 13.48
N PHE A 413 11.07 -21.52 13.85
CA PHE A 413 10.11 -20.99 12.91
C PHE A 413 10.68 -19.82 12.10
N LEU A 414 11.32 -18.85 12.74
CA LEU A 414 12.00 -17.74 12.06
C LEU A 414 13.04 -18.25 11.05
N CYS A 415 13.90 -19.19 11.45
CA CYS A 415 14.90 -19.78 10.55
C CYS A 415 14.24 -20.53 9.37
N ASN A 416 13.15 -21.26 9.63
CA ASN A 416 12.39 -21.95 8.60
C ASN A 416 11.69 -20.99 7.65
N TYR A 417 11.19 -19.86 8.15
CA TYR A 417 10.61 -18.80 7.33
C TYR A 417 11.64 -18.24 6.36
N ILE A 418 12.80 -17.80 6.87
CA ILE A 418 13.89 -17.22 6.06
C ILE A 418 14.35 -18.19 4.95
N LYS A 419 14.47 -19.48 5.27
CA LYS A 419 14.89 -20.51 4.29
C LYS A 419 13.86 -20.75 3.19
N ASN A 420 12.58 -20.53 3.46
CA ASN A 420 11.47 -20.97 2.62
C ASN A 420 10.60 -19.82 2.08
N ASP A 421 11.06 -18.57 2.23
CA ASP A 421 10.40 -17.41 1.67
C ASP A 421 10.54 -17.41 0.13
N SER A 422 9.47 -17.81 -0.54
CA SER A 422 9.42 -18.02 -2.00
C SER A 422 8.52 -17.02 -2.72
N ILE A 423 7.96 -16.03 -2.01
CA ILE A 423 6.89 -15.18 -2.56
C ILE A 423 7.35 -14.38 -3.77
N GLY A 424 8.56 -13.80 -3.72
CA GLY A 424 9.13 -13.05 -4.83
C GLY A 424 9.40 -13.91 -6.06
N ILE A 425 9.80 -15.17 -5.87
CA ILE A 425 10.03 -16.14 -6.96
C ILE A 425 8.70 -16.50 -7.62
N LEU A 426 7.67 -16.81 -6.81
CA LEU A 426 6.32 -17.12 -7.30
C LEU A 426 5.71 -15.94 -8.05
N SER A 427 5.80 -14.72 -7.50
CA SER A 427 5.28 -13.51 -8.15
C SER A 427 5.97 -13.21 -9.49
N ASN A 428 7.29 -13.37 -9.57
CA ASN A 428 8.01 -13.21 -10.83
C ASN A 428 7.61 -14.27 -11.87
N ALA A 429 7.41 -15.52 -11.43
CA ALA A 429 6.95 -16.59 -12.33
C ALA A 429 5.52 -16.34 -12.82
N HIS A 430 4.61 -15.93 -11.94
CA HIS A 430 3.26 -15.54 -12.32
C HIS A 430 3.27 -14.43 -13.37
N LEU A 431 4.09 -13.39 -13.15
CA LEU A 431 4.20 -12.25 -14.06
C LEU A 431 4.75 -12.65 -15.44
N ALA A 432 5.80 -13.48 -15.48
CA ALA A 432 6.33 -13.97 -16.74
C ALA A 432 5.30 -14.84 -17.49
N TRP A 433 4.64 -15.78 -16.80
CA TRP A 433 3.63 -16.63 -17.45
C TRP A 433 2.38 -15.87 -17.88
N ALA A 434 1.95 -14.86 -17.12
CA ALA A 434 0.81 -14.04 -17.49
C ALA A 434 1.06 -13.23 -18.77
N ASP A 435 2.31 -12.91 -19.08
CA ASP A 435 2.70 -12.26 -20.33
C ASP A 435 2.83 -13.27 -21.49
N GLN A 436 3.42 -14.44 -21.22
CA GLN A 436 3.72 -15.48 -22.23
C GLN A 436 2.51 -16.29 -22.70
N GLU A 437 1.59 -16.61 -21.80
CA GLU A 437 0.43 -17.44 -22.12
C GLU A 437 -0.58 -16.59 -22.91
N GLU A 438 -1.20 -17.18 -23.93
CA GLU A 438 -2.21 -16.49 -24.74
C GLU A 438 -3.39 -16.03 -23.88
N GLU A 439 -3.85 -16.93 -23.01
CA GLU A 439 -4.89 -16.70 -21.99
C GLU A 439 -4.44 -15.81 -20.82
N GLY A 440 -3.15 -15.45 -20.76
CA GLY A 440 -2.55 -14.66 -19.68
C GLY A 440 -2.88 -15.20 -18.28
N ILE A 441 -3.48 -14.35 -17.44
CA ILE A 441 -3.86 -14.71 -16.06
C ILE A 441 -4.97 -15.77 -15.97
N TYR A 442 -5.69 -16.02 -17.06
CA TYR A 442 -6.72 -17.06 -17.12
C TYR A 442 -6.13 -18.46 -17.33
N SER A 443 -4.85 -18.55 -17.71
CA SER A 443 -4.19 -19.82 -17.95
C SER A 443 -4.16 -20.68 -16.68
N ARG A 444 -4.30 -22.00 -16.85
CA ARG A 444 -4.22 -22.97 -15.76
C ARG A 444 -2.93 -22.82 -14.92
N ARG A 445 -1.83 -22.43 -15.56
CA ARG A 445 -0.53 -22.22 -14.91
C ARG A 445 -0.55 -20.99 -14.01
N CYS A 446 -1.06 -19.84 -14.50
CA CYS A 446 -1.19 -18.64 -13.68
C CYS A 446 -2.13 -18.86 -12.49
N LEU A 447 -3.28 -19.52 -12.70
CA LEU A 447 -4.22 -19.85 -11.63
C LEU A 447 -3.58 -20.72 -10.54
N ALA A 448 -2.82 -21.75 -10.93
CA ALA A 448 -2.10 -22.61 -9.98
C ALA A 448 -1.01 -21.86 -9.20
N ILE A 449 -0.29 -20.93 -9.86
CA ILE A 449 0.72 -20.09 -9.19
C ILE A 449 0.04 -19.09 -8.25
N ALA A 450 -1.10 -18.49 -8.64
CA ALA A 450 -1.86 -17.56 -7.81
C ALA A 450 -2.34 -18.22 -6.50
N GLU A 451 -2.83 -19.46 -6.56
CA GLU A 451 -3.19 -20.25 -5.37
C GLU A 451 -1.99 -20.44 -4.43
N LYS A 452 -0.82 -20.75 -4.98
CA LYS A 452 0.42 -20.89 -4.19
C LYS A 452 0.88 -19.58 -3.56
N ILE A 453 0.73 -18.47 -4.28
CA ILE A 453 1.05 -17.14 -3.72
C ILE A 453 0.12 -16.82 -2.55
N SER A 454 -1.18 -17.14 -2.67
CA SER A 454 -2.13 -16.99 -1.55
C SER A 454 -1.67 -17.77 -0.30
N ILE A 455 -1.25 -19.03 -0.47
CA ILE A 455 -0.68 -19.83 0.64
C ILE A 455 0.57 -19.16 1.23
N CYS A 456 1.50 -18.69 0.39
CA CYS A 456 2.74 -18.06 0.86
C CYS A 456 2.53 -16.69 1.52
N LEU A 457 1.52 -15.92 1.12
CA LEU A 457 1.16 -14.64 1.77
C LEU A 457 0.79 -14.84 3.24
N ASP A 458 0.14 -15.96 3.55
CA ASP A 458 -0.23 -16.36 4.90
C ASP A 458 0.83 -17.21 5.61
N PHE A 459 2.01 -17.44 5.01
CA PHE A 459 3.06 -18.25 5.62
C PHE A 459 3.43 -17.75 7.03
N ALA A 460 3.54 -16.43 7.20
CA ALA A 460 3.87 -15.81 8.49
C ALA A 460 2.82 -16.06 9.58
N LYS A 461 1.57 -16.39 9.22
CA LYS A 461 0.45 -16.64 10.15
C LYS A 461 0.09 -18.12 10.26
N SER A 462 0.34 -18.90 9.21
CA SER A 462 -0.09 -20.29 9.07
C SER A 462 1.04 -21.30 9.22
N GLY A 463 2.28 -20.88 8.98
CA GLY A 463 3.45 -21.76 8.92
C GLY A 463 3.49 -22.66 7.68
N ARG A 464 2.58 -22.46 6.70
CA ARG A 464 2.55 -23.21 5.44
C ARG A 464 3.14 -22.39 4.31
N THR A 465 3.86 -23.06 3.42
CA THR A 465 4.47 -22.46 2.23
C THR A 465 4.25 -23.36 1.01
N ALA A 466 4.49 -22.82 -0.18
CA ALA A 466 4.37 -23.52 -1.45
C ALA A 466 5.53 -23.16 -2.38
N TYR A 467 5.77 -24.02 -3.38
CA TYR A 467 6.88 -23.87 -4.31
C TYR A 467 6.43 -24.09 -5.77
N LEU A 468 7.18 -23.47 -6.68
CA LEU A 468 7.03 -23.70 -8.12
C LEU A 468 7.41 -25.14 -8.47
N ARG A 469 6.52 -25.82 -9.21
CA ARG A 469 6.82 -27.07 -9.89
C ARG A 469 7.75 -26.80 -11.08
N ARG A 470 8.30 -27.87 -11.67
CA ARG A 470 9.29 -27.73 -12.76
C ARG A 470 8.68 -27.01 -13.97
N GLU A 471 7.45 -27.35 -14.32
CA GLU A 471 6.66 -26.79 -15.41
C GLU A 471 6.18 -25.36 -15.17
N GLU A 472 6.23 -24.89 -13.92
CA GLU A 472 5.83 -23.52 -13.55
C GLU A 472 7.03 -22.56 -13.50
N ARG A 473 8.25 -23.03 -13.79
CA ARG A 473 9.45 -22.18 -13.83
C ARG A 473 9.63 -21.59 -15.24
N PRO A 474 9.52 -20.26 -15.42
CA PRO A 474 9.72 -19.66 -16.73
C PRO A 474 11.17 -19.79 -17.17
N MET A 475 11.35 -20.19 -18.44
CA MET A 475 12.66 -20.26 -19.10
C MET A 475 13.03 -18.95 -19.80
N PHE A 476 12.02 -18.22 -20.28
CA PHE A 476 12.17 -16.92 -20.93
C PHE A 476 11.41 -15.86 -20.13
N TYR A 477 11.91 -14.64 -20.12
CA TYR A 477 11.33 -13.53 -19.36
C TYR A 477 11.04 -12.34 -20.28
N PRO A 478 9.95 -11.59 -20.06
CA PRO A 478 9.68 -10.39 -20.84
C PRO A 478 10.71 -9.29 -20.55
N ASP A 479 10.94 -8.43 -21.54
CA ASP A 479 11.94 -7.35 -21.53
C ASP A 479 11.75 -6.37 -20.37
N PHE A 480 10.50 -6.09 -19.98
CA PHE A 480 10.19 -5.21 -18.84
C PHE A 480 10.62 -5.75 -17.47
N MET A 481 10.97 -7.04 -17.35
CA MET A 481 11.51 -7.62 -16.12
C MET A 481 13.03 -7.45 -15.98
N GLU A 482 13.70 -6.90 -17.00
CA GLU A 482 15.14 -6.55 -16.98
C GLU A 482 16.06 -7.71 -16.57
N LYS A 483 15.72 -8.94 -16.96
CA LYS A 483 16.52 -10.14 -16.67
C LYS A 483 17.57 -10.47 -17.72
N GLY A 484 17.70 -9.65 -18.77
CA GLY A 484 18.54 -9.91 -19.95
C GLY A 484 20.03 -10.11 -19.67
N SER A 485 20.54 -9.65 -18.53
CA SER A 485 21.94 -9.84 -18.15
C SER A 485 22.28 -11.29 -17.73
N HIS A 486 21.29 -12.06 -17.27
CA HIS A 486 21.52 -13.39 -16.69
C HIS A 486 20.46 -14.44 -17.10
N LYS A 487 19.43 -14.05 -17.86
CA LYS A 487 18.34 -14.91 -18.34
C LYS A 487 17.99 -14.56 -19.78
N ILE A 488 17.47 -15.53 -20.51
CA ILE A 488 16.95 -15.32 -21.86
C ILE A 488 15.72 -14.43 -21.76
N SER A 489 15.71 -13.32 -22.49
CA SER A 489 14.62 -12.35 -22.48
C SER A 489 14.03 -12.15 -23.88
N TYR A 490 12.73 -11.86 -23.96
CA TYR A 490 12.03 -11.57 -25.22
C TYR A 490 11.29 -10.23 -25.11
N ARG A 491 10.95 -9.64 -26.26
CA ARG A 491 10.18 -8.39 -26.33
C ARG A 491 8.70 -8.70 -26.12
N SER A 492 8.12 -8.28 -24.99
CA SER A 492 6.68 -8.43 -24.71
C SER A 492 5.85 -7.53 -25.61
N ASP A 493 4.76 -8.02 -26.19
CA ASP A 493 3.79 -7.27 -26.98
C ASP A 493 2.59 -6.77 -26.14
N ARG A 494 2.56 -7.07 -24.84
CA ARG A 494 1.51 -6.71 -23.87
C ARG A 494 1.66 -5.29 -23.31
N VAL A 495 0.70 -4.81 -22.50
CA VAL A 495 0.66 -3.44 -21.94
C VAL A 495 1.97 -3.14 -21.22
N LEU A 496 2.43 -4.07 -20.37
CA LEU A 496 3.62 -3.84 -19.56
C LEU A 496 4.89 -3.68 -20.40
N GLY A 497 5.06 -4.49 -21.45
CA GLY A 497 6.16 -4.35 -22.40
C GLY A 497 6.11 -3.03 -23.16
N LEU A 498 4.92 -2.62 -23.62
CA LEU A 498 4.73 -1.34 -24.31
C LEU A 498 5.04 -0.16 -23.38
N LEU A 499 4.47 -0.12 -22.18
CA LEU A 499 4.71 0.94 -21.19
C LEU A 499 6.20 1.03 -20.82
N TYR A 500 6.84 -0.11 -20.55
CA TYR A 500 8.25 -0.17 -20.25
C TYR A 500 9.10 0.45 -21.36
N ARG A 501 8.85 0.09 -22.63
CA ARG A 501 9.60 0.64 -23.76
C ARG A 501 9.28 2.11 -24.01
N THR A 502 8.04 2.54 -23.85
CA THR A 502 7.67 3.97 -23.92
C THR A 502 8.43 4.77 -22.88
N CYS A 503 8.46 4.31 -21.62
CA CYS A 503 9.25 4.93 -20.56
C CYS A 503 10.75 4.97 -20.93
N ARG A 504 11.30 3.86 -21.46
CA ARG A 504 12.70 3.78 -21.88
C ARG A 504 13.05 4.74 -23.01
N SER A 505 12.16 4.87 -24.01
CA SER A 505 12.32 5.83 -25.10
C SER A 505 12.28 7.27 -24.60
N LEU A 506 11.42 7.58 -23.65
CA LEU A 506 11.36 8.90 -23.02
C LEU A 506 12.64 9.21 -22.23
N GLU A 507 13.11 8.27 -21.42
CA GLU A 507 14.40 8.41 -20.72
C GLU A 507 15.55 8.63 -21.69
N ALA A 508 15.58 7.90 -22.81
CA ALA A 508 16.60 8.08 -23.84
C ALA A 508 16.51 9.45 -24.53
N ALA A 509 15.29 9.91 -24.86
CA ALA A 509 15.07 11.23 -25.44
C ALA A 509 15.54 12.35 -24.49
N VAL A 510 15.24 12.23 -23.20
CA VAL A 510 15.65 13.18 -22.17
C VAL A 510 17.16 13.15 -21.92
N GLY A 511 17.76 11.96 -21.88
CA GLY A 511 19.21 11.80 -21.82
C GLY A 511 19.91 12.45 -23.02
N SER A 512 19.33 12.33 -24.22
CA SER A 512 19.89 12.95 -25.44
C SER A 512 19.77 14.49 -25.45
N LEU A 513 18.74 15.05 -24.82
CA LEU A 513 18.57 16.49 -24.63
C LEU A 513 19.61 17.07 -23.65
N GLY A 514 20.09 16.28 -22.68
CA GLY A 514 21.19 16.66 -21.79
C GLY A 514 22.57 16.70 -22.45
N HIS A 515 22.76 16.02 -23.59
CA HIS A 515 24.02 15.99 -24.34
C HIS A 515 24.13 17.01 -25.47
N ARG A 516 23.03 17.66 -25.85
CA ARG A 516 23.18 18.91 -26.59
C ARG A 516 23.80 19.89 -25.61
N HIS A 517 25.03 20.32 -25.89
CA HIS A 517 25.48 21.61 -25.43
C HIS A 517 24.37 22.59 -25.81
N VAL A 518 23.49 22.86 -24.86
CA VAL A 518 22.72 24.09 -24.88
C VAL A 518 23.84 25.10 -24.76
N ASP A 519 24.22 25.64 -25.90
CA ASP A 519 25.01 26.85 -25.97
C ASP A 519 24.23 27.81 -25.09
N ALA A 520 24.66 27.94 -23.85
CA ALA A 520 23.99 28.74 -22.85
C ALA A 520 24.30 30.17 -23.23
N GLY A 521 23.71 30.61 -24.34
CA GLY A 521 23.57 32.02 -24.66
C GLY A 521 23.11 32.68 -23.37
N ARG A 522 23.89 33.68 -22.92
CA ARG A 522 23.72 34.38 -21.64
C ARG A 522 22.24 34.39 -21.25
N CYS A 523 21.90 33.67 -20.19
CA CYS A 523 20.56 33.74 -19.65
C CYS A 523 20.42 35.12 -19.00
N LEU A 524 19.90 36.09 -19.75
CA LEU A 524 19.75 37.49 -19.32
C LEU A 524 18.94 37.61 -18.02
N ALA A 525 18.11 36.61 -17.70
CA ALA A 525 17.35 36.54 -16.45
C ALA A 525 18.21 36.21 -15.21
N LEU A 526 19.43 35.69 -15.39
CA LEU A 526 20.38 35.39 -14.31
C LEU A 526 21.51 36.43 -14.21
N ASP A 527 21.47 37.46 -15.06
CA ASP A 527 22.48 38.53 -15.11
C ASP A 527 22.18 39.57 -14.00
N VAL A 528 22.63 39.28 -12.77
CA VAL A 528 22.40 40.14 -11.60
C VAL A 528 23.38 41.33 -11.65
N PRO A 529 22.91 42.61 -11.63
CA PRO A 529 23.81 43.76 -11.68
C PRO A 529 24.92 43.71 -10.63
N GLY A 530 26.18 43.80 -11.07
CA GLY A 530 27.36 43.74 -10.20
C GLY A 530 27.90 42.33 -9.91
N TRP A 531 27.37 41.28 -10.54
CA TRP A 531 27.84 39.89 -10.38
C TRP A 531 29.34 39.72 -10.68
N GLN A 532 29.92 40.56 -11.53
CA GLN A 532 31.34 40.51 -11.91
C GLN A 532 32.26 40.58 -10.68
N ARG A 533 31.82 41.24 -9.61
CA ARG A 533 32.56 41.33 -8.33
C ARG A 533 32.70 39.98 -7.62
N TYR A 534 31.82 39.02 -7.93
CA TYR A 534 31.75 37.71 -7.30
C TYR A 534 32.15 36.57 -8.25
N GLU A 535 32.49 36.88 -9.51
CA GLU A 535 32.78 35.89 -10.55
C GLU A 535 33.89 34.91 -10.12
N SER A 536 35.02 35.43 -9.62
CA SER A 536 36.14 34.59 -9.19
C SER A 536 35.76 33.64 -8.05
N ALA A 537 34.97 34.13 -7.07
CA ALA A 537 34.50 33.31 -5.95
C ALA A 537 33.48 32.25 -6.41
N ALA A 538 32.59 32.61 -7.33
CA ALA A 538 31.60 31.70 -7.90
C ALA A 538 32.26 30.58 -8.73
N LEU A 539 33.28 30.91 -9.55
CA LEU A 539 34.06 29.93 -10.30
C LEU A 539 34.82 28.97 -9.38
N ALA A 540 35.40 29.48 -8.29
CA ALA A 540 36.07 28.65 -7.28
C ALA A 540 35.07 27.70 -6.59
N ALA A 541 33.88 28.20 -6.21
CA ALA A 541 32.83 27.38 -5.61
C ALA A 541 32.30 26.31 -6.58
N LEU A 542 32.15 26.64 -7.87
CA LEU A 542 31.75 25.69 -8.91
C LEU A 542 32.81 24.58 -9.09
N ALA A 543 34.09 24.93 -9.07
CA ALA A 543 35.18 23.96 -9.15
C ALA A 543 35.19 23.00 -7.94
N ASP A 544 34.99 23.52 -6.72
CA ASP A 544 34.86 22.69 -5.51
C ASP A 544 33.63 21.77 -5.57
N TYR A 545 32.47 22.31 -5.97
CA TYR A 545 31.25 21.54 -6.18
C TYR A 545 31.47 20.38 -7.17
N ASN A 546 32.03 20.67 -8.34
CA ASN A 546 32.30 19.66 -9.37
C ASN A 546 33.27 18.59 -8.87
N THR A 547 34.27 18.97 -8.07
CA THR A 547 35.22 18.03 -7.46
C THR A 547 34.53 17.11 -6.46
N ARG A 548 33.69 17.65 -5.58
CA ARG A 548 32.90 16.86 -4.62
C ARG A 548 31.91 15.94 -5.32
N LEU A 549 31.23 16.44 -6.35
CA LEU A 549 30.28 15.66 -7.14
C LEU A 549 30.98 14.49 -7.83
N ARG A 550 32.12 14.71 -8.50
CA ARG A 550 32.93 13.63 -9.10
C ARG A 550 33.35 12.59 -8.06
N ARG A 551 33.75 13.02 -6.86
CA ARG A 551 34.10 12.09 -5.77
C ARG A 551 32.90 11.22 -5.35
N ILE A 552 31.70 11.81 -5.23
CA ILE A 552 30.48 11.06 -4.93
C ILE A 552 30.15 10.09 -6.07
N LEU A 553 30.16 10.56 -7.31
CA LEU A 553 29.87 9.72 -8.49
C LEU A 553 30.84 8.53 -8.57
N ASN A 554 32.13 8.76 -8.35
CA ASN A 554 33.15 7.71 -8.30
C ASN A 554 32.91 6.72 -7.15
N GLN A 555 32.52 7.22 -5.95
CA GLN A 555 32.21 6.35 -4.81
C GLN A 555 31.05 5.38 -5.10
N TYR A 556 30.10 5.79 -5.94
CA TYR A 556 28.96 4.97 -6.35
C TYR A 556 29.16 4.29 -7.72
N GLY A 557 30.36 4.34 -8.30
CA GLY A 557 30.69 3.66 -9.57
C GLY A 557 30.00 4.24 -10.80
N ILE A 558 29.53 5.50 -10.74
CA ILE A 558 28.87 6.18 -11.86
C ILE A 558 29.96 6.94 -12.62
N ALA A 559 30.42 6.37 -13.74
CA ALA A 559 31.40 7.04 -14.61
C ALA A 559 30.74 8.22 -15.35
N SER A 560 31.45 9.36 -15.39
CA SER A 560 31.04 10.58 -16.09
C SER A 560 31.04 10.44 -17.60
#